data_AF-A0A851H8Q2-F1
#
_entry.id   AF-A0A851H8Q2-F1
#
_cell.length_a   1.000
_cell.length_b   1.000
_cell.length_c   1.000
_cell.angle_alpha   90.00
_cell.angle_beta   90.00
_cell.angle_gamma   90.00
#
_symmetry.space_group_name_H-M   'P 1'
#
loop_
_entity.id
_entity.type
_entity.pdbx_description
1 polymer ?
#
loop_
_entity_poly.entity_id
_entity_poly.type
_entity_poly.pdbx_seq_one_letter_code
_entity_poly.pdbx_strand_id
1 'polypeptide(L)'
;MPTILEMKARRADIAAQVQQLAELEQAGTELTAEQLQQVTELQQEFTALGNKLARAEAAEQMQAAAAQQVETLNAQGAPPVLLPATPAAPRVKGAAVARMAMALIQAQGNYQLAADIADKGGYGGEVAAALNSATPSAGGVLIPSNLASEVIELLRPKAVVRRMGTRSLPLNNGNLTLPRMKGGAAVGYIGSDTDAPVTGAEFDDLKLSSKKMAALVPISNDLLGHAGISPNVDQVVVDDLTAAIGAREDKAFIRDNGSGNLPKGLRFWVLDGNVFKAP
;
A
#
# COMPACT_ATOMS: atom_id res chain seq x y z
N MET A 1 24.51 31.36 20.44
CA MET A 1 24.80 32.27 19.32
C MET A 1 23.59 32.24 18.41
N PRO A 2 23.13 33.38 17.84
CA PRO A 2 22.02 33.36 16.90
C PRO A 2 22.36 32.44 15.73
N THR A 3 21.38 31.68 15.25
CA THR A 3 21.57 30.76 14.12
C THR A 3 21.78 31.55 12.82
N ILE A 4 22.40 30.93 11.80
CA ILE A 4 22.66 31.60 10.51
C ILE A 4 21.36 32.15 9.89
N LEU A 5 20.25 31.43 10.05
CA LEU A 5 18.93 31.86 9.57
C LEU A 5 18.43 33.13 10.29
N GLU A 6 18.59 33.19 11.61
CA GLU A 6 18.20 34.37 12.40
C GLU A 6 19.07 35.60 12.05
N MET A 7 20.36 35.40 11.80
CA MET A 7 21.25 36.48 11.34
C MET A 7 20.89 36.98 9.94
N LYS A 8 20.44 36.11 9.04
CA LYS A 8 19.95 36.50 7.71
C LYS A 8 18.61 37.24 7.78
N ALA A 9 17.68 36.76 8.60
CA ALA A 9 16.39 37.42 8.84
C ALA A 9 16.60 38.83 9.41
N ARG A 10 17.44 38.97 10.46
CA ARG A 10 17.72 40.28 11.07
C ARG A 10 18.35 41.27 10.09
N ARG A 11 19.22 40.82 9.18
CA ARG A 11 19.79 41.69 8.14
C ARG A 11 18.76 42.12 7.11
N ALA A 12 17.80 41.25 6.75
CA ALA A 12 16.71 41.61 5.86
C ALA A 12 15.81 42.69 6.50
N ASP A 13 15.50 42.55 7.79
CA ASP A 13 14.71 43.55 8.53
C ASP A 13 15.41 44.90 8.61
N ILE A 14 16.72 44.92 8.91
CA ILE A 14 17.52 46.15 8.94
C ILE A 14 17.57 46.81 7.55
N ALA A 15 17.76 46.01 6.48
CA ALA A 15 17.76 46.53 5.12
C ALA A 15 16.40 47.16 4.74
N ALA A 16 15.29 46.54 5.15
CA ALA A 16 13.96 47.08 4.93
C ALA A 16 13.74 48.40 5.70
N GLN A 17 14.22 48.52 6.94
CA GLN A 17 14.13 49.75 7.73
C GLN A 17 14.96 50.89 7.12
N VAL A 18 16.19 50.59 6.65
CA VAL A 18 17.03 51.57 5.96
C VAL A 18 16.40 51.98 4.62
N GLN A 19 15.75 51.07 3.89
CA GLN A 19 15.03 51.40 2.66
C GLN A 19 13.81 52.30 2.91
N GLN A 20 13.02 52.05 3.95
CA GLN A 20 11.90 52.92 4.31
C GLN A 20 12.36 54.34 4.68
N LEU A 21 13.49 54.45 5.39
CA LEU A 21 14.08 55.76 5.70
C LEU A 21 14.67 56.42 4.45
N ALA A 22 15.25 55.66 3.52
CA ALA A 22 15.74 56.17 2.24
C ALA A 22 14.62 56.69 1.32
N GLU A 23 13.47 56.01 1.31
CA GLU A 23 12.27 56.46 0.58
C GLU A 23 11.71 57.77 1.16
N LEU A 24 11.81 57.97 2.47
CA LEU A 24 11.43 59.24 3.12
C LEU A 24 12.38 60.39 2.79
N GLU A 25 13.70 60.16 2.62
CA GLU A 25 14.61 61.21 2.10
C GLU A 25 14.29 61.52 0.62
N GLN A 26 14.01 60.52 -0.21
CA GLN A 26 13.65 60.72 -1.62
C GLN A 26 12.32 61.47 -1.80
N ALA A 27 11.41 61.38 -0.83
CA ALA A 27 10.15 62.12 -0.80
C ALA A 27 10.31 63.59 -0.37
N GLY A 28 11.53 64.07 -0.11
CA GLY A 28 11.85 65.49 0.10
C GLY A 28 11.63 66.01 1.51
N THR A 29 11.58 65.15 2.53
CA THR A 29 11.59 65.54 3.94
C THR A 29 13.02 65.44 4.48
N GLU A 30 13.58 66.52 5.05
CA GLU A 30 14.93 66.49 5.64
C GLU A 30 14.96 65.57 6.86
N LEU A 31 15.91 64.63 6.92
CA LEU A 31 15.99 63.69 8.03
C LEU A 31 16.46 64.40 9.30
N THR A 32 15.77 64.10 10.40
CA THR A 32 16.14 64.67 11.70
C THR A 32 17.50 64.10 12.14
N ALA A 33 18.25 64.85 12.95
CA ALA A 33 19.57 64.43 13.42
C ALA A 33 19.56 63.07 14.15
N GLU A 34 18.43 62.71 14.76
CA GLU A 34 18.21 61.42 15.41
C GLU A 34 18.03 60.27 14.41
N GLN A 35 17.37 60.52 13.27
CA GLN A 35 17.20 59.53 12.20
C GLN A 35 18.52 59.22 11.49
N LEU A 36 19.37 60.23 11.28
CA LEU A 36 20.72 60.03 10.72
C LEU A 36 21.62 59.20 11.64
N GLN A 37 21.50 59.38 12.96
CA GLN A 37 22.21 58.56 13.95
C GLN A 37 21.70 57.11 13.93
N GLN A 38 20.38 56.90 13.87
CA GLN A 38 19.79 55.56 13.77
C GLN A 38 20.18 54.83 12.47
N VAL A 39 20.20 55.52 11.32
CA VAL A 39 20.69 54.94 10.06
C VAL A 39 22.15 54.53 10.17
N THR A 40 22.99 55.36 10.79
CA THR A 40 24.41 55.05 10.99
C THR A 40 24.60 53.83 11.89
N GLU A 41 23.84 53.72 12.98
CA GLU A 41 23.87 52.58 13.90
C GLU A 41 23.39 51.29 13.22
N LEU A 42 22.28 51.35 12.47
CA LEU A 42 21.75 50.22 11.70
C LEU A 42 22.70 49.76 10.60
N GLN A 43 23.40 50.68 9.92
CA GLN A 43 24.45 50.33 8.96
C GLN A 43 25.65 49.65 9.62
N GLN A 44 26.06 50.09 10.82
CA GLN A 44 27.10 49.42 11.60
C GLN A 44 26.66 48.02 12.05
N GLU A 45 25.41 47.87 12.50
CA GLU A 45 24.86 46.55 12.87
C GLU A 45 24.81 45.61 11.66
N PHE A 46 24.38 46.11 10.50
CA PHE A 46 24.29 45.33 9.25
C PHE A 46 25.66 44.81 8.78
N THR A 47 26.68 45.67 8.80
CA THR A 47 28.05 45.30 8.42
C THR A 47 28.67 44.34 9.44
N ALA A 48 28.46 44.57 10.74
CA ALA A 48 28.91 43.67 11.79
C ALA A 48 28.27 42.27 11.70
N LEU A 49 26.96 42.18 11.43
CA LEU A 49 26.26 40.92 11.21
C LEU A 49 26.74 40.22 9.92
N GLY A 50 27.00 40.97 8.85
CA GLY A 50 27.59 40.43 7.62
C GLY A 50 28.95 39.76 7.85
N ASN A 51 29.83 40.41 8.60
CA ASN A 51 31.15 39.86 8.96
C ASN A 51 31.07 38.64 9.89
N LYS A 52 30.02 38.55 10.73
CA LYS A 52 29.76 37.37 11.55
C LYS A 52 29.21 36.21 10.70
N LEU A 53 28.30 36.50 9.78
CA LEU A 53 27.74 35.52 8.86
C LEU A 53 28.82 34.89 7.97
N ALA A 54 29.69 35.69 7.36
CA ALA A 54 30.76 35.19 6.50
C ALA A 54 31.72 34.24 7.26
N ARG A 55 32.03 34.54 8.53
CA ARG A 55 32.83 33.65 9.38
C ARG A 55 32.07 32.37 9.74
N ALA A 56 30.77 32.46 10.02
CA ALA A 56 29.95 31.31 10.37
C ALA A 56 29.72 30.36 9.18
N GLU A 57 29.42 30.90 8.00
CA GLU A 57 29.27 30.12 6.76
C GLU A 57 30.59 29.48 6.33
N ALA A 58 31.71 30.20 6.45
CA ALA A 58 33.03 29.63 6.20
C ALA A 58 33.37 28.51 7.19
N ALA A 59 32.98 28.65 8.47
CA ALA A 59 33.16 27.61 9.48
C ALA A 59 32.27 26.38 9.18
N GLU A 60 31.01 26.55 8.78
CA GLU A 60 30.14 25.44 8.39
C GLU A 60 30.64 24.73 7.12
N GLN A 61 31.16 25.48 6.12
CA GLN A 61 31.75 24.86 4.93
C GLN A 61 33.03 24.11 5.24
N MET A 62 33.89 24.65 6.12
CA MET A 62 35.08 23.93 6.60
C MET A 62 34.70 22.71 7.43
N GLN A 63 33.64 22.78 8.25
CA GLN A 63 33.13 21.63 9.00
C GLN A 63 32.48 20.58 8.09
N ALA A 64 31.75 20.99 7.05
CA ALA A 64 31.17 20.08 6.07
C ALA A 64 32.26 19.40 5.21
N ALA A 65 33.35 20.11 4.89
CA ALA A 65 34.49 19.55 4.17
C ALA A 65 35.41 18.71 5.07
N ALA A 66 35.52 19.05 6.37
CA ALA A 66 36.31 18.31 7.36
C ALA A 66 35.53 17.15 8.01
N ALA A 67 34.21 17.09 7.83
CA ALA A 67 33.38 15.94 8.18
C ALA A 67 33.62 14.77 7.22
N GLN A 68 34.84 14.24 7.27
CA GLN A 68 35.13 12.88 6.86
C GLN A 68 34.35 11.93 7.78
N GLN A 69 33.78 10.87 7.19
CA GLN A 69 32.97 9.89 7.90
C GLN A 69 33.75 9.38 9.13
N VAL A 70 33.16 9.55 10.31
CA VAL A 70 33.71 9.02 11.55
C VAL A 70 33.58 7.49 11.50
N GLU A 71 34.61 6.83 10.97
CA GLU A 71 34.89 5.39 11.11
C GLU A 71 35.32 5.08 12.57
N THR A 72 34.51 5.41 13.58
CA THR A 72 34.77 4.99 14.96
C THR A 72 33.82 3.90 15.40
N LEU A 73 33.75 2.83 14.59
CA LEU A 73 33.42 1.48 15.07
C LEU A 73 34.53 0.47 14.74
N ASN A 74 35.65 0.90 14.14
CA ASN A 74 36.81 0.05 13.83
C ASN A 74 37.93 0.13 14.87
N ALA A 75 37.58 0.26 16.15
CA ALA A 75 38.50 -0.03 17.24
C ALA A 75 38.37 -1.50 17.65
N GLN A 76 38.83 -2.41 16.78
CA GLN A 76 39.36 -3.77 17.05
C GLN A 76 39.34 -4.63 15.77
N GLY A 77 40.36 -4.45 14.92
CA GLY A 77 41.08 -5.55 14.25
C GLY A 77 40.34 -6.71 13.59
N ALA A 78 39.19 -6.51 12.94
CA ALA A 78 38.64 -7.48 12.00
C ALA A 78 38.26 -6.78 10.68
N PRO A 79 38.67 -7.29 9.50
CA PRO A 79 38.25 -6.70 8.23
C PRO A 79 36.72 -6.73 8.14
N PRO A 80 36.06 -5.62 7.79
CA PRO A 80 34.62 -5.60 7.65
C PRO A 80 34.24 -6.56 6.53
N VAL A 81 33.49 -7.60 6.88
CA VAL A 81 32.80 -8.41 5.87
C VAL A 81 31.79 -7.47 5.23
N LEU A 82 32.12 -6.96 4.05
CA LEU A 82 31.20 -6.29 3.14
C LEU A 82 30.18 -7.34 2.69
N LEU A 83 29.18 -7.62 3.54
CA LEU A 83 27.94 -8.22 3.09
C LEU A 83 27.28 -7.15 2.21
N PRO A 84 27.16 -7.37 0.89
CA PRO A 84 26.40 -6.44 0.06
C PRO A 84 25.00 -6.33 0.65
N ALA A 85 24.50 -5.09 0.78
CA ALA A 85 23.12 -4.81 1.15
C ALA A 85 22.23 -5.54 0.11
N THR A 86 21.81 -6.73 0.48
CA THR A 86 20.97 -7.56 -0.38
C THR A 86 19.62 -6.86 -0.39
N PRO A 87 19.10 -6.46 -1.57
CA PRO A 87 17.81 -5.78 -1.63
C PRO A 87 16.80 -6.66 -0.91
N ALA A 88 16.08 -6.08 0.06
CA ALA A 88 15.05 -6.78 0.80
C ALA A 88 14.09 -7.39 -0.22
N ALA A 89 14.06 -8.73 -0.29
CA ALA A 89 13.14 -9.44 -1.16
C ALA A 89 11.72 -8.91 -0.91
N PRO A 90 10.86 -8.83 -1.95
CA PRO A 90 9.51 -8.31 -1.79
C PRO A 90 8.85 -9.03 -0.62
N ARG A 91 8.52 -8.27 0.43
CA ARG A 91 7.87 -8.82 1.62
C ARG A 91 6.50 -9.32 1.17
N VAL A 92 6.32 -10.63 1.23
CA VAL A 92 5.02 -11.25 1.03
C VAL A 92 4.21 -10.93 2.29
N LYS A 93 3.00 -10.39 2.11
CA LYS A 93 2.13 -10.01 3.23
C LYS A 93 2.03 -11.17 4.23
N GLY A 94 2.31 -10.91 5.51
CA GLY A 94 2.28 -11.91 6.59
C GLY A 94 3.54 -12.79 6.71
N ALA A 95 4.56 -12.62 5.86
CA ALA A 95 5.80 -13.38 5.95
C ALA A 95 6.59 -13.09 7.23
N ALA A 96 6.47 -11.90 7.82
CA ALA A 96 7.15 -11.55 9.08
C ALA A 96 6.72 -12.45 10.24
N VAL A 97 5.42 -12.70 10.39
CA VAL A 97 4.88 -13.60 11.44
C VAL A 97 5.25 -15.05 11.15
N ALA A 98 5.19 -15.49 9.89
CA ALA A 98 5.62 -16.83 9.51
C ALA A 98 7.11 -17.05 9.81
N ARG A 99 7.97 -16.06 9.56
CA ARG A 99 9.40 -16.10 9.88
C ARG A 99 9.65 -16.05 11.40
N MET A 100 8.87 -15.27 12.14
CA MET A 100 8.93 -15.25 13.61
C MET A 100 8.58 -16.62 14.20
N ALA A 101 7.51 -17.26 13.69
CA ALA A 101 7.13 -18.61 14.10
C ALA A 101 8.21 -19.64 13.75
N MET A 102 8.80 -19.56 12.55
CA MET A 102 9.91 -20.43 12.15
C MET A 102 11.13 -20.27 13.08
N ALA A 103 11.50 -19.04 13.42
CA ALA A 103 12.61 -18.76 14.33
C ALA A 103 12.33 -19.31 15.74
N LEU A 104 11.10 -19.19 16.25
CA LEU A 104 10.69 -19.74 17.54
C LEU A 104 10.67 -21.27 17.57
N ILE A 105 10.21 -21.90 16.48
CA ILE A 105 10.22 -23.36 16.33
C ILE A 105 11.66 -23.87 16.28
N GLN A 106 12.53 -23.21 15.50
CA GLN A 106 13.94 -23.57 15.39
C GLN A 106 14.69 -23.38 16.71
N ALA A 107 14.30 -22.36 17.49
CA ALA A 107 14.87 -22.07 18.80
C ALA A 107 14.25 -22.87 19.95
N GLN A 108 13.30 -23.78 19.66
CA GLN A 108 12.57 -24.58 20.65
C GLN A 108 11.98 -23.74 21.79
N GLY A 109 11.44 -22.56 21.47
CA GLY A 109 10.80 -21.67 22.44
C GLY A 109 11.76 -20.79 23.27
N ASN A 110 13.07 -20.84 23.02
CA ASN A 110 14.00 -19.87 23.61
C ASN A 110 14.04 -18.57 22.81
N TYR A 111 13.46 -17.51 23.37
CA TYR A 111 13.31 -16.21 22.71
C TYR A 111 14.64 -15.53 22.35
N GLN A 112 15.69 -15.68 23.18
CA GLN A 112 17.00 -15.08 22.91
C GLN A 112 17.71 -15.77 21.74
N LEU A 113 17.64 -17.10 21.71
CA LEU A 113 18.17 -17.89 20.61
C LEU A 113 17.36 -17.65 19.33
N ALA A 114 16.04 -17.47 19.44
CA ALA A 114 15.17 -17.13 18.32
C ALA A 114 15.52 -15.76 17.73
N ALA A 115 15.86 -14.76 18.55
CA ALA A 115 16.30 -13.46 18.10
C ALA A 115 17.63 -13.54 17.33
N ASP A 116 18.63 -14.28 17.86
CA ASP A 116 19.91 -14.50 17.19
C ASP A 116 19.75 -15.27 15.85
N ILE A 117 18.86 -16.26 15.81
CA ILE A 117 18.49 -16.97 14.58
C ILE A 117 17.80 -16.03 13.59
N ALA A 118 16.96 -15.09 14.06
CA ALA A 118 16.28 -14.13 13.20
C ALA A 118 17.23 -13.07 12.64
N ASP A 119 18.20 -12.61 13.43
CA ASP A 119 19.25 -11.68 12.99
C ASP A 119 20.19 -12.36 11.98
N LYS A 120 20.69 -13.56 12.28
CA LYS A 120 21.58 -14.31 11.38
C LYS A 120 20.86 -14.84 10.14
N GLY A 121 19.56 -15.15 10.25
CA GLY A 121 18.73 -15.69 9.17
C GLY A 121 18.17 -14.64 8.21
N GLY A 122 18.43 -13.34 8.44
CA GLY A 122 17.92 -12.27 7.58
C GLY A 122 16.40 -12.16 7.58
N TYR A 123 15.72 -12.60 8.65
CA TYR A 123 14.25 -12.60 8.73
C TYR A 123 13.64 -11.20 8.90
N GLY A 124 14.48 -10.19 9.13
CA GLY A 124 14.16 -8.77 9.27
C GLY A 124 14.42 -8.28 10.69
N GLY A 125 15.09 -7.13 10.85
CA GLY A 125 15.48 -6.61 12.17
C GLY A 125 14.31 -6.35 13.12
N GLU A 126 13.11 -6.11 12.58
CA GLU A 126 11.86 -6.00 13.34
C GLU A 126 11.49 -7.32 14.05
N VAL A 127 11.71 -8.48 13.39
CA VAL A 127 11.38 -9.80 13.94
C VAL A 127 12.33 -10.17 15.07
N ALA A 128 13.62 -9.89 14.90
CA ALA A 128 14.63 -10.14 15.94
C ALA A 128 14.45 -9.22 17.16
N ALA A 129 14.18 -7.93 16.93
CA ALA A 129 13.89 -6.98 18.00
C ALA A 129 12.64 -7.37 18.80
N ALA A 130 11.56 -7.78 18.12
CA ALA A 130 10.33 -8.22 18.78
C ALA A 130 10.50 -9.49 19.63
N LEU A 131 11.37 -10.42 19.21
CA LEU A 131 11.69 -11.63 19.97
C LEU A 131 12.54 -11.33 21.22
N ASN A 132 13.41 -10.33 21.16
CA ASN A 132 14.28 -9.95 22.27
C ASN A 132 13.54 -9.13 23.35
N SER A 133 12.50 -8.37 22.98
CA SER A 133 11.70 -7.56 23.92
C SER A 133 10.66 -8.34 24.75
N ALA A 134 10.55 -9.66 24.56
CA ALA A 134 9.44 -10.47 25.06
C ALA A 134 9.38 -10.66 26.60
N THR A 135 10.42 -10.30 27.35
CA THR A 135 10.43 -10.37 28.83
C THR A 135 10.14 -9.01 29.48
N PRO A 136 8.94 -8.77 30.05
CA PRO A 136 8.56 -7.48 30.63
C PRO A 136 9.45 -7.05 31.80
N SER A 137 9.93 -8.01 32.60
CA SER A 137 10.76 -7.76 33.79
C SER A 137 12.19 -7.33 33.49
N ALA A 138 12.68 -7.50 32.26
CA ALA A 138 14.06 -7.19 31.86
C ALA A 138 14.16 -5.88 31.05
N GLY A 139 13.27 -4.92 31.29
CA GLY A 139 13.26 -3.63 30.58
C GLY A 139 12.47 -3.63 29.26
N GLY A 140 11.77 -4.72 28.93
CA GLY A 140 10.93 -4.82 27.72
C GLY A 140 9.79 -3.79 27.67
N VAL A 141 9.36 -3.25 28.81
CA VAL A 141 8.36 -2.16 28.90
C VAL A 141 8.89 -0.82 28.37
N LEU A 142 10.22 -0.64 28.34
CA LEU A 142 10.84 0.58 27.82
C LEU A 142 11.01 0.55 26.29
N ILE A 143 10.73 -0.59 25.66
CA ILE A 143 10.80 -0.76 24.21
C ILE A 143 9.42 -0.43 23.63
N PRO A 144 9.30 0.58 22.74
CA PRO A 144 8.04 0.85 22.06
C PRO A 144 7.54 -0.42 21.36
N SER A 145 6.28 -0.79 21.58
CA SER A 145 5.70 -1.91 20.84
C SER A 145 5.58 -1.51 19.38
N ASN A 146 6.46 -2.07 18.55
CA ASN A 146 6.39 -1.91 17.10
C ASN A 146 5.08 -2.53 16.62
N LEU A 147 4.11 -1.68 16.27
CA LEU A 147 2.87 -2.13 15.62
C LEU A 147 3.24 -2.62 14.22
N ALA A 148 2.81 -3.84 13.88
CA ALA A 148 3.06 -4.41 12.57
C ALA A 148 2.54 -3.46 11.48
N SER A 149 3.39 -3.15 10.50
CA SER A 149 3.04 -2.30 9.37
C SER A 149 2.09 -2.97 8.38
N GLU A 150 1.88 -4.29 8.50
CA GLU A 150 1.10 -5.13 7.59
C GLU A 150 -0.03 -5.88 8.34
N VAL A 151 -1.14 -6.12 7.63
CA VAL A 151 -2.27 -6.93 8.11
C VAL A 151 -2.26 -8.29 7.40
N ILE A 152 -2.55 -9.36 8.14
CA ILE A 152 -2.76 -10.69 7.58
C ILE A 152 -4.17 -10.77 7.00
N GLU A 153 -4.26 -10.90 5.69
CA GLU A 153 -5.54 -11.03 4.98
C GLU A 153 -6.13 -12.44 5.10
N LEU A 154 -7.45 -12.52 4.98
CA LEU A 154 -8.16 -13.78 4.91
C LEU A 154 -7.90 -14.46 3.56
N LEU A 155 -7.35 -15.68 3.58
CA LEU A 155 -7.17 -16.48 2.37
C LEU A 155 -8.52 -16.97 1.84
N ARG A 156 -8.90 -16.51 0.65
CA ARG A 156 -10.11 -16.92 -0.08
C ARG A 156 -9.77 -17.70 -1.36
N PRO A 157 -10.64 -18.63 -1.81
CA PRO A 157 -10.45 -19.28 -3.10
C PRO A 157 -10.47 -18.23 -4.23
N LYS A 158 -9.54 -18.34 -5.17
CA LYS A 158 -9.49 -17.45 -6.34
C LYS A 158 -10.58 -17.83 -7.33
N ALA A 159 -11.27 -16.83 -7.89
CA ALA A 159 -12.24 -17.04 -8.95
C ALA A 159 -11.58 -17.62 -10.21
N VAL A 160 -12.14 -18.71 -10.75
CA VAL A 160 -11.59 -19.43 -11.89
C VAL A 160 -12.47 -19.28 -13.13
N VAL A 161 -13.80 -19.18 -12.97
CA VAL A 161 -14.77 -19.23 -14.07
C VAL A 161 -14.48 -18.20 -15.16
N ARG A 162 -14.20 -16.94 -14.79
CA ARG A 162 -13.88 -15.89 -15.77
C ARG A 162 -12.59 -16.15 -16.55
N ARG A 163 -11.64 -16.89 -15.97
CA ARG A 163 -10.37 -17.26 -16.62
C ARG A 163 -10.52 -18.47 -17.56
N MET A 164 -11.61 -19.24 -17.45
CA MET A 164 -11.85 -20.42 -18.28
C MET A 164 -12.30 -20.10 -19.72
N GLY A 165 -12.24 -18.83 -20.16
CA GLY A 165 -12.62 -18.44 -21.52
C GLY A 165 -14.11 -18.11 -21.70
N THR A 166 -14.82 -17.76 -20.63
CA THR A 166 -16.21 -17.29 -20.70
C THR A 166 -16.32 -15.99 -21.50
N ARG A 167 -17.31 -15.88 -22.38
CA ARG A 167 -17.57 -14.66 -23.16
C ARG A 167 -18.43 -13.69 -22.34
N SER A 168 -17.90 -12.50 -22.06
CA SER A 168 -18.68 -11.41 -21.45
C SER A 168 -19.63 -10.81 -22.49
N LEU A 169 -20.93 -10.85 -22.21
CA LEU A 169 -21.96 -10.26 -23.07
C LEU A 169 -22.47 -8.95 -22.44
N PRO A 170 -22.47 -7.82 -23.17
CA PRO A 170 -23.06 -6.59 -22.68
C PRO A 170 -24.59 -6.73 -22.68
N LEU A 171 -25.20 -6.67 -21.49
CA LEU A 171 -26.65 -6.65 -21.31
C LEU A 171 -27.15 -5.21 -21.42
N ASN A 172 -27.33 -4.71 -22.65
CA ASN A 172 -27.88 -3.36 -22.85
C ASN A 172 -29.32 -3.33 -22.32
N ASN A 173 -29.64 -2.40 -21.42
CA ASN A 173 -30.91 -2.34 -20.67
C ASN A 173 -31.21 -3.52 -19.73
N GLY A 174 -30.21 -4.31 -19.33
CA GLY A 174 -30.35 -5.35 -18.29
C GLY A 174 -30.94 -6.68 -18.76
N ASN A 175 -31.40 -6.79 -20.00
CA ASN A 175 -31.92 -8.04 -20.59
C ASN A 175 -31.34 -8.25 -21.99
N LEU A 176 -31.02 -9.49 -22.35
CA LEU A 176 -30.58 -9.88 -23.69
C LEU A 176 -31.20 -11.23 -24.04
N THR A 177 -31.92 -11.30 -25.15
CA THR A 177 -32.41 -12.56 -25.71
C THR A 177 -31.47 -13.00 -26.81
N LEU A 178 -30.91 -14.19 -26.69
CA LEU A 178 -30.08 -14.81 -27.71
C LEU A 178 -30.81 -16.04 -28.28
N PRO A 179 -31.12 -16.08 -29.59
CA PRO A 179 -31.67 -17.30 -30.18
C PRO A 179 -30.61 -18.40 -30.14
N ARG A 180 -30.99 -19.58 -29.67
CA ARG A 180 -30.15 -20.78 -29.67
C ARG A 180 -30.82 -21.89 -30.46
N MET A 181 -30.02 -22.71 -31.13
CA MET A 181 -30.51 -23.96 -31.70
C MET A 181 -30.69 -24.96 -30.54
N LYS A 182 -31.89 -25.48 -30.36
CA LYS A 182 -32.22 -26.47 -29.33
C LYS A 182 -31.93 -27.89 -29.81
N GLY A 183 -32.20 -28.17 -31.09
CA GLY A 183 -31.96 -29.47 -31.72
C GLY A 183 -31.68 -29.31 -33.22
N GLY A 184 -30.74 -30.12 -33.73
CA GLY A 184 -30.45 -30.22 -35.16
C GLY A 184 -31.38 -31.17 -35.88
N ALA A 185 -31.41 -31.10 -37.21
CA ALA A 185 -32.04 -32.13 -38.03
C ALA A 185 -31.27 -33.45 -37.84
N ALA A 186 -31.99 -34.54 -37.55
CA ALA A 186 -31.40 -35.86 -37.42
C ALA A 186 -31.22 -36.49 -38.80
N VAL A 187 -30.06 -37.09 -39.05
CA VAL A 187 -29.78 -37.81 -40.29
C VAL A 187 -29.43 -39.24 -39.94
N GLY A 188 -30.10 -40.20 -40.57
CA GLY A 188 -29.90 -41.63 -40.33
C GLY A 188 -30.09 -42.45 -41.60
N TYR A 189 -29.52 -43.65 -41.61
CA TYR A 189 -29.76 -44.62 -42.66
C TYR A 189 -31.17 -45.20 -42.53
N ILE A 190 -31.90 -45.24 -43.63
CA ILE A 190 -33.24 -45.82 -43.72
C ILE A 190 -33.18 -47.13 -44.50
N GLY A 191 -34.09 -48.06 -44.19
CA GLY A 191 -34.25 -49.29 -44.97
C GLY A 191 -34.80 -48.97 -46.36
N SER A 192 -34.54 -49.85 -47.33
CA SER A 192 -34.92 -49.65 -48.73
C SER A 192 -36.43 -49.54 -48.97
N ASP A 193 -37.24 -49.91 -47.98
CA ASP A 193 -38.71 -49.96 -48.07
C ASP A 193 -39.39 -49.08 -47.01
N THR A 194 -38.66 -48.09 -46.49
CA THR A 194 -39.16 -47.15 -45.48
C THR A 194 -38.96 -45.71 -45.92
N ASP A 195 -39.99 -44.88 -45.78
CA ASP A 195 -39.91 -43.45 -46.07
C ASP A 195 -39.01 -42.71 -45.09
N ALA A 196 -38.32 -41.68 -45.59
CA ALA A 196 -37.50 -40.81 -44.77
C ALA A 196 -38.38 -40.00 -43.79
N PRO A 197 -38.09 -40.02 -42.47
CA PRO A 197 -38.83 -39.20 -41.51
C PRO A 197 -38.54 -37.71 -41.73
N VAL A 198 -39.55 -36.85 -41.54
CA VAL A 198 -39.37 -35.39 -41.58
C VAL A 198 -38.59 -34.96 -40.34
N THR A 199 -37.40 -34.42 -40.55
CA THR A 199 -36.57 -33.85 -39.48
C THR A 199 -36.37 -32.36 -39.69
N GLY A 200 -36.43 -31.57 -38.62
CA GLY A 200 -36.25 -30.12 -38.67
C GLY A 200 -35.33 -29.61 -37.56
N ALA A 201 -34.81 -28.40 -37.76
CA ALA A 201 -34.07 -27.68 -36.73
C ALA A 201 -35.05 -27.04 -35.73
N GLU A 202 -34.84 -27.28 -34.43
CA GLU A 202 -35.57 -26.58 -33.36
C GLU A 202 -34.74 -25.39 -32.87
N PHE A 203 -35.39 -24.24 -32.70
CA PHE A 203 -34.81 -23.04 -32.10
C PHE A 203 -35.53 -22.71 -30.79
N ASP A 204 -34.79 -22.12 -29.85
CA ASP A 204 -35.29 -21.67 -28.54
C ASP A 204 -34.62 -20.34 -28.17
N ASP A 205 -35.27 -19.55 -27.32
CA ASP A 205 -34.80 -18.24 -26.90
C ASP A 205 -34.07 -18.31 -25.55
N LEU A 206 -32.76 -18.09 -25.54
CA LEU A 206 -31.99 -17.91 -24.32
C LEU A 206 -32.18 -16.49 -23.78
N LYS A 207 -33.07 -16.33 -22.80
CA LYS A 207 -33.31 -15.05 -22.11
C LYS A 207 -32.31 -14.84 -20.98
N LEU A 208 -31.42 -13.88 -21.15
CA LEU A 208 -30.47 -13.43 -20.13
C LEU A 208 -31.03 -12.19 -19.42
N SER A 209 -30.93 -12.17 -18.09
CA SER A 209 -31.36 -11.06 -17.25
C SER A 209 -30.27 -10.74 -16.23
N SER A 210 -29.93 -9.45 -16.11
CA SER A 210 -28.93 -8.96 -15.18
C SER A 210 -29.40 -9.14 -13.73
N LYS A 211 -28.48 -9.53 -12.86
CA LYS A 211 -28.70 -9.66 -11.41
C LYS A 211 -27.76 -8.69 -10.68
N LYS A 212 -28.26 -8.05 -9.62
CA LYS A 212 -27.48 -7.11 -8.81
C LYS A 212 -26.84 -7.85 -7.63
N MET A 213 -25.53 -7.68 -7.47
CA MET A 213 -24.77 -8.10 -6.29
C MET A 213 -24.20 -6.85 -5.62
N ALA A 214 -24.27 -6.78 -4.29
CA ALA A 214 -23.76 -5.67 -3.51
C ALA A 214 -23.19 -6.16 -2.18
N ALA A 215 -22.18 -5.46 -1.68
CA ALA A 215 -21.61 -5.62 -0.35
C ALA A 215 -21.39 -4.22 0.25
N LEU A 216 -21.62 -4.07 1.55
CA LEU A 216 -21.44 -2.81 2.26
C LEU A 216 -20.72 -3.11 3.57
N VAL A 217 -19.61 -2.42 3.80
CA VAL A 217 -18.82 -2.50 5.03
C VAL A 217 -18.77 -1.10 5.63
N PRO A 218 -19.38 -0.87 6.81
CA PRO A 218 -19.29 0.41 7.49
C PRO A 218 -17.91 0.56 8.15
N ILE A 219 -17.28 1.72 7.95
CA ILE A 219 -16.01 2.11 8.57
C ILE A 219 -16.27 3.39 9.37
N SER A 220 -15.75 3.49 10.60
CA SER A 220 -15.87 4.72 11.39
C SER A 220 -14.90 5.79 10.90
N ASN A 221 -15.34 7.05 10.94
CA ASN A 221 -14.49 8.19 10.56
C ASN A 221 -13.27 8.32 11.48
N ASP A 222 -13.43 8.01 12.77
CA ASP A 222 -12.32 8.03 13.73
C ASP A 222 -11.28 6.96 13.44
N LEU A 223 -11.71 5.77 12.95
CA LEU A 223 -10.77 4.75 12.51
C LEU A 223 -10.02 5.21 11.26
N LEU A 224 -10.70 5.86 10.31
CA LEU A 224 -10.05 6.37 9.11
C LEU A 224 -9.09 7.53 9.41
N GLY A 225 -9.39 8.34 10.43
CA GLY A 225 -8.53 9.45 10.88
C GLY A 225 -7.32 9.00 11.71
N HIS A 226 -7.46 7.93 12.51
CA HIS A 226 -6.39 7.42 13.36
C HIS A 226 -5.59 6.27 12.73
N ALA A 227 -6.13 5.57 11.74
CA ALA A 227 -5.39 4.63 10.93
C ALA A 227 -4.39 5.42 10.09
N GLY A 228 -3.16 5.54 10.59
CA GLY A 228 -2.06 6.19 9.87
C GLY A 228 -1.69 5.46 8.58
N ILE A 229 -0.57 5.89 7.97
CA ILE A 229 -0.07 5.47 6.64
C ILE A 229 0.18 3.95 6.52
N SER A 230 0.27 3.21 7.63
CA SER A 230 0.51 1.76 7.60
C SER A 230 -0.13 1.08 8.82
N PRO A 231 -1.13 0.19 8.63
CA PRO A 231 -1.78 -0.20 7.38
C PRO A 231 -2.92 0.76 6.96
N ASN A 232 -3.02 1.07 5.66
CA ASN A 232 -4.17 1.77 5.09
C ASN A 232 -5.44 0.91 5.25
N VAL A 233 -6.25 1.19 6.27
CA VAL A 233 -7.45 0.41 6.61
C VAL A 233 -8.43 0.34 5.45
N ASP A 234 -8.60 1.42 4.69
CA ASP A 234 -9.46 1.45 3.50
C ASP A 234 -9.02 0.43 2.44
N GLN A 235 -7.73 0.39 2.11
CA GLN A 235 -7.21 -0.57 1.14
C GLN A 235 -7.41 -2.02 1.58
N VAL A 236 -7.23 -2.32 2.87
CA VAL A 236 -7.46 -3.66 3.42
C VAL A 236 -8.92 -4.08 3.24
N VAL A 237 -9.87 -3.18 3.48
CA VAL A 237 -11.31 -3.46 3.30
C VAL A 237 -11.66 -3.60 1.83
N VAL A 238 -11.10 -2.77 0.95
CA VAL A 238 -11.30 -2.86 -0.50
C VAL A 238 -10.76 -4.16 -1.06
N ASP A 239 -9.58 -4.60 -0.62
CA ASP A 239 -8.95 -5.85 -1.04
C ASP A 239 -9.81 -7.06 -0.60
N ASP A 240 -10.29 -7.09 0.65
CA ASP A 240 -11.17 -8.16 1.13
C ASP A 240 -12.50 -8.18 0.39
N LEU A 241 -13.12 -7.01 0.16
CA LEU A 241 -14.38 -6.92 -0.58
C LEU A 241 -14.24 -7.41 -2.02
N THR A 242 -13.15 -7.04 -2.69
CA THR A 242 -12.89 -7.46 -4.07
C THR A 242 -12.69 -8.99 -4.13
N ALA A 243 -11.95 -9.56 -3.18
CA ALA A 243 -11.74 -11.00 -3.08
C ALA A 243 -13.06 -11.75 -2.74
N ALA A 244 -13.87 -11.22 -1.83
CA ALA A 244 -15.15 -11.80 -1.45
C ALA A 244 -16.16 -11.77 -2.60
N ILE A 245 -16.23 -10.68 -3.35
CA ILE A 245 -17.06 -10.54 -4.56
C ILE A 245 -16.66 -11.59 -5.60
N GLY A 246 -15.36 -11.73 -5.87
CA GLY A 246 -14.86 -12.73 -6.83
C GLY A 246 -15.23 -14.17 -6.42
N ALA A 247 -15.04 -14.53 -5.15
CA ALA A 247 -15.39 -15.85 -4.64
C ALA A 247 -16.91 -16.12 -4.68
N ARG A 248 -17.74 -15.12 -4.35
CA ARG A 248 -19.20 -15.25 -4.41
C ARG A 248 -19.70 -15.40 -5.84
N GLU A 249 -19.16 -14.63 -6.76
CA GLU A 249 -19.48 -14.68 -8.18
C GLU A 249 -19.13 -16.06 -8.77
N ASP A 250 -17.94 -16.58 -8.48
CA ASP A 250 -17.48 -17.88 -8.97
C ASP A 250 -18.40 -19.02 -8.49
N LYS A 251 -18.76 -19.01 -7.20
CA LYS A 251 -19.76 -19.94 -6.64
C LYS A 251 -21.09 -19.84 -7.38
N ALA A 252 -21.52 -18.62 -7.71
CA ALA A 252 -22.78 -18.36 -8.40
C ALA A 252 -22.81 -19.05 -9.77
N PHE A 253 -21.75 -18.85 -10.55
CA PHE A 253 -21.64 -19.42 -11.88
C PHE A 253 -21.53 -20.95 -11.88
N ILE A 254 -21.11 -21.59 -10.78
CA ILE A 254 -21.00 -23.05 -10.73
C ILE A 254 -22.28 -23.67 -10.18
N ARG A 255 -22.85 -23.13 -9.10
CA ARG A 255 -23.83 -23.84 -8.26
C ARG A 255 -25.15 -23.13 -8.00
N ASP A 256 -25.36 -21.88 -8.38
CA ASP A 256 -26.63 -21.24 -8.07
C ASP A 256 -27.76 -21.76 -8.99
N ASN A 257 -28.96 -21.88 -8.44
CA ASN A 257 -30.11 -22.54 -9.09
C ASN A 257 -30.89 -21.65 -10.07
N GLY A 258 -30.52 -20.37 -10.21
CA GLY A 258 -31.24 -19.42 -11.07
C GLY A 258 -32.61 -18.97 -10.54
N SER A 259 -32.99 -19.32 -9.31
CA SER A 259 -34.27 -18.90 -8.73
C SER A 259 -34.20 -17.48 -8.14
N GLY A 260 -35.26 -16.70 -8.35
CA GLY A 260 -35.38 -15.33 -7.86
C GLY A 260 -34.25 -14.41 -8.35
N ASN A 261 -33.41 -13.97 -7.40
CA ASN A 261 -32.31 -13.05 -7.65
C ASN A 261 -30.96 -13.73 -7.88
N LEU A 262 -30.93 -15.06 -7.88
CA LEU A 262 -29.72 -15.84 -8.10
C LEU A 262 -29.50 -16.05 -9.62
N PRO A 263 -28.25 -15.97 -10.11
CA PRO A 263 -27.95 -16.39 -11.46
C PRO A 263 -28.05 -17.91 -11.59
N LYS A 264 -28.21 -18.39 -12.83
CA LYS A 264 -28.24 -19.83 -13.12
C LYS A 264 -26.81 -20.33 -13.37
N GLY A 265 -26.32 -21.20 -12.50
CA GLY A 265 -24.98 -21.78 -12.58
C GLY A 265 -24.91 -23.03 -13.47
N LEU A 266 -23.69 -23.41 -13.85
CA LEU A 266 -23.36 -24.53 -14.73
C LEU A 266 -24.05 -25.83 -14.32
N ARG A 267 -24.11 -26.13 -13.02
CA ARG A 267 -24.81 -27.31 -12.51
C ARG A 267 -26.25 -27.43 -13.01
N PHE A 268 -26.96 -26.30 -13.11
CA PHE A 268 -28.37 -26.27 -13.52
C PHE A 268 -28.55 -26.04 -15.02
N TRP A 269 -27.47 -25.77 -15.76
CA TRP A 269 -27.46 -25.78 -17.23
C TRP A 269 -27.25 -27.17 -17.81
N VAL A 270 -26.57 -28.04 -17.07
CA VAL A 270 -26.33 -29.42 -17.43
C VAL A 270 -27.64 -30.23 -17.32
N LEU A 271 -27.87 -31.12 -18.28
CA LEU A 271 -28.98 -32.08 -18.25
C LEU A 271 -28.87 -32.97 -17.00
N ASP A 272 -30.00 -33.28 -16.35
CA ASP A 272 -30.01 -33.99 -15.06
C ASP A 272 -29.21 -35.31 -15.07
N GLY A 273 -29.21 -36.04 -16.18
CA GLY A 273 -28.45 -37.29 -16.34
C GLY A 273 -26.92 -37.13 -16.31
N ASN A 274 -26.40 -35.91 -16.52
CA ASN A 274 -24.97 -35.59 -16.50
C ASN A 274 -24.54 -34.94 -15.18
N VAL A 275 -25.43 -34.85 -14.20
CA VAL A 275 -25.15 -34.27 -12.89
C VAL A 275 -24.72 -35.37 -11.94
N PHE A 276 -23.41 -35.52 -11.76
CA PHE A 276 -22.86 -36.46 -10.79
C PHE A 276 -22.90 -35.88 -9.37
N LYS A 277 -23.17 -36.73 -8.38
CA LYS A 277 -22.95 -36.41 -6.97
C LYS A 277 -21.44 -36.53 -6.71
N ALA A 278 -20.84 -35.47 -6.17
CA ALA A 278 -19.45 -35.55 -5.74
C ALA A 278 -19.30 -36.64 -4.66
N PRO A 279 -18.21 -37.43 -4.67
CA PRO A 279 -17.91 -38.38 -3.60
C PRO A 279 -17.77 -37.69 -2.24
#